data_AF-A0A924UY50-F1
#
_entry.id   AF-A0A924UY50-F1
#
_cell.length_a   1.000
_cell.length_b   1.000
_cell.length_c   1.000
_cell.angle_alpha   90.00
_cell.angle_beta   90.00
_cell.angle_gamma   90.00
#
_symmetry.space_group_name_H-M   'P 1'
#
loop_
_entity.id
_entity.type
_entity.pdbx_description
1 polymer ?
#
loop_
_entity_poly.entity_id
_entity_poly.type
_entity_poly.pdbx_seq_one_letter_code
_entity_poly.pdbx_strand_id
1 'polypeptide(L)'
;MNKIIYISLFLILIFTSKVSQAQPCASAVNIYTFTAAGVNYEIVKELKTWALASSCAVSRGGFLVHIDNLAEQTAVYNAIVASGISSSYHPVSDGGGASYIWIGATDKNVEGTWLWDGNNDNIGTNFWNGQGLAGSGTGSVVGSNYVNFGGKSLSSIKEPDDYLSNQDCAGICLGTWPYGIAGEWNDIAATNTLYYIIEYPITTSINEPSSNLEINAYPNPVTSQLTIEG
;
A
#
# COMPACT_ATOMS: atom_id res chain seq x y z
N MET A 1 60.36 -55.53 -4.48
CA MET A 1 60.11 -54.07 -4.49
C MET A 1 58.62 -53.85 -4.75
N ASN A 2 57.83 -53.65 -3.70
CA ASN A 2 56.38 -53.45 -3.81
C ASN A 2 56.08 -51.96 -3.93
N LYS A 3 55.54 -51.53 -5.08
CA LYS A 3 55.05 -50.16 -5.27
C LYS A 3 53.60 -50.08 -4.82
N ILE A 4 53.36 -49.37 -3.72
CA ILE A 4 52.02 -49.03 -3.23
C ILE A 4 51.55 -47.80 -4.02
N ILE A 5 50.43 -47.91 -4.74
CA ILE A 5 49.81 -46.82 -5.48
C ILE A 5 48.73 -46.23 -4.57
N TYR A 6 48.90 -44.96 -4.18
CA TYR A 6 47.88 -44.21 -3.45
C TYR A 6 46.94 -43.55 -4.45
N ILE A 7 45.72 -44.06 -4.57
CA ILE A 7 44.63 -43.41 -5.32
C ILE A 7 44.03 -42.36 -4.39
N SER A 8 44.32 -41.08 -4.66
CA SER A 8 43.74 -39.96 -3.94
C SER A 8 42.29 -39.78 -4.41
N LEU A 9 41.33 -40.06 -3.51
CA LEU A 9 39.91 -39.91 -3.76
C LEU A 9 39.52 -38.45 -3.50
N PHE A 10 39.36 -37.67 -4.57
CA PHE A 10 38.94 -36.27 -4.48
C PHE A 10 37.42 -36.21 -4.26
N LEU A 11 36.99 -35.97 -3.02
CA LEU A 11 35.58 -35.83 -2.65
C LEU A 11 35.09 -34.42 -3.05
N ILE A 12 34.35 -34.31 -4.15
CA ILE A 12 33.74 -33.05 -4.59
C ILE A 12 32.50 -32.78 -3.73
N LEU A 13 32.63 -31.91 -2.73
CA LEU A 13 31.50 -31.34 -1.99
C LEU A 13 30.74 -30.36 -2.88
N ILE A 14 29.60 -30.80 -3.41
CA ILE A 14 28.66 -29.93 -4.11
C ILE A 14 27.92 -29.09 -3.05
N PHE A 15 28.37 -27.86 -2.83
CA PHE A 15 27.62 -26.87 -2.07
C PHE A 15 26.42 -26.42 -2.91
N THR A 16 25.24 -26.95 -2.63
CA THR A 16 23.99 -26.39 -3.15
C THR A 16 23.69 -25.11 -2.37
N SER A 17 24.05 -23.96 -2.95
CA SER A 17 23.56 -22.67 -2.46
C SER A 17 22.04 -22.66 -2.61
N LYS A 18 21.30 -22.85 -1.51
CA LYS A 18 19.88 -22.57 -1.47
C LYS A 18 19.73 -21.07 -1.69
N VAL A 19 19.42 -20.66 -2.92
CA VAL A 19 18.91 -19.33 -3.19
C VAL A 19 17.57 -19.27 -2.47
N SER A 20 17.55 -18.65 -1.29
CA SER A 20 16.30 -18.36 -0.60
C SER A 20 15.62 -17.26 -1.40
N GLN A 21 14.68 -17.62 -2.26
CA GLN A 21 13.79 -16.62 -2.84
C GLN A 21 13.07 -15.95 -1.67
N ALA A 22 13.23 -14.64 -1.53
CA ALA A 22 12.46 -13.87 -0.55
C ALA A 22 10.98 -14.15 -0.84
N GLN A 23 10.27 -14.67 0.16
CA GLN A 23 8.83 -14.88 0.03
C GLN A 23 8.18 -13.51 -0.18
N PRO A 24 7.25 -13.35 -1.14
CA PRO A 24 6.55 -12.09 -1.33
C PRO A 24 5.80 -11.70 -0.04
N CYS A 25 5.68 -10.39 0.22
CA CYS A 25 5.03 -9.90 1.44
C CYS A 25 3.53 -10.26 1.53
N ALA A 26 2.92 -10.63 0.39
CA ALA A 26 1.57 -11.15 0.26
C ALA A 26 1.48 -12.19 -0.86
N SER A 27 0.57 -13.15 -0.73
CA SER A 27 0.29 -14.16 -1.73
C SER A 27 -0.57 -13.61 -2.87
N ALA A 28 -0.17 -13.85 -4.12
CA ALA A 28 -0.89 -13.33 -5.29
C ALA A 28 -2.37 -13.75 -5.37
N VAL A 29 -2.73 -14.92 -4.83
CA VAL A 29 -4.14 -15.37 -4.80
C VAL A 29 -5.03 -14.56 -3.85
N ASN A 30 -4.42 -13.83 -2.90
CA ASN A 30 -5.10 -12.97 -1.94
C ASN A 30 -5.22 -11.52 -2.44
N ILE A 31 -4.79 -11.23 -3.67
CA ILE A 31 -4.74 -9.87 -4.21
C ILE A 31 -5.87 -9.68 -5.23
N TYR A 32 -6.64 -8.60 -5.06
CA TYR A 32 -7.57 -8.10 -6.06
C TYR A 32 -7.03 -6.78 -6.61
N THR A 33 -6.87 -6.68 -7.93
CA THR A 33 -6.32 -5.49 -8.60
C THR A 33 -7.40 -4.68 -9.27
N PHE A 34 -7.23 -3.36 -9.31
CA PHE A 34 -8.04 -2.45 -10.13
C PHE A 34 -7.23 -1.20 -10.51
N THR A 35 -7.72 -0.46 -11.49
CA THR A 35 -7.14 0.81 -11.93
C THR A 35 -8.22 1.88 -11.88
N ALA A 36 -7.88 3.06 -11.36
CA ALA A 36 -8.75 4.23 -11.36
C ALA A 36 -7.92 5.48 -11.65
N ALA A 37 -8.44 6.39 -12.47
CA ALA A 37 -7.79 7.66 -12.80
C ALA A 37 -6.30 7.58 -13.25
N GLY A 38 -5.87 6.46 -13.83
CA GLY A 38 -4.47 6.27 -14.24
C GLY A 38 -3.52 5.86 -13.11
N VAL A 39 -4.05 5.35 -12.00
CA VAL A 39 -3.31 4.79 -10.86
C VAL A 39 -3.71 3.32 -10.66
N ASN A 40 -2.75 2.48 -10.27
CA ASN A 40 -3.01 1.07 -9.97
C ASN A 40 -3.21 0.88 -8.47
N TYR A 41 -4.10 -0.06 -8.15
CA TYR A 41 -4.43 -0.39 -6.77
C TYR A 41 -4.47 -1.90 -6.58
N GLU A 42 -4.14 -2.33 -5.36
CA GLU A 42 -4.23 -3.70 -4.89
C GLU A 42 -4.94 -3.77 -3.56
N ILE A 43 -6.00 -4.55 -3.48
CA ILE A 43 -6.65 -4.92 -2.23
C ILE A 43 -6.05 -6.26 -1.79
N VAL A 44 -5.34 -6.25 -0.67
CA VAL A 44 -4.66 -7.43 -0.15
C VAL A 44 -5.46 -8.04 0.98
N LYS A 45 -5.97 -9.25 0.75
CA LYS A 45 -6.80 -10.03 1.68
C LYS A 45 -5.95 -10.87 2.64
N GLU A 46 -4.99 -10.22 3.30
CA GLU A 46 -4.17 -10.82 4.36
C GLU A 46 -4.15 -9.91 5.58
N LEU A 47 -4.41 -10.46 6.76
CA LEU A 47 -4.45 -9.72 8.01
C LEU A 47 -3.04 -9.24 8.38
N LYS A 48 -2.84 -7.92 8.45
CA LYS A 48 -1.59 -7.29 8.86
C LYS A 48 -1.85 -6.08 9.76
N THR A 49 -0.93 -5.82 10.69
CA THR A 49 -0.90 -4.53 11.39
C THR A 49 -0.65 -3.42 10.38
N TRP A 50 -1.02 -2.19 10.72
CA TRP A 50 -0.85 -1.06 9.79
C TRP A 50 0.61 -0.92 9.34
N ALA A 51 1.57 -1.07 10.26
CA ALA A 51 3.01 -1.00 9.93
C ALA A 51 3.49 -2.13 8.99
N LEU A 52 2.98 -3.35 9.16
CA LEU A 52 3.31 -4.48 8.27
C LEU A 52 2.62 -4.35 6.90
N ALA A 53 1.42 -3.79 6.87
CA ALA A 53 0.69 -3.48 5.65
C ALA A 53 1.43 -2.41 4.83
N SER A 54 1.84 -1.31 5.49
CA SER A 54 2.67 -0.25 4.90
C SER A 54 4.00 -0.78 4.37
N SER A 55 4.71 -1.61 5.14
CA SER A 55 5.95 -2.25 4.67
C SER A 55 5.73 -3.12 3.43
N CYS A 56 4.60 -3.85 3.37
CA CYS A 56 4.25 -4.62 2.18
C CYS A 56 3.93 -3.72 1.00
N ALA A 57 3.18 -2.63 1.20
CA ALA A 57 2.89 -1.63 0.17
C ALA A 57 4.19 -1.08 -0.47
N VAL A 58 5.16 -0.68 0.36
CA VAL A 58 6.48 -0.20 -0.10
C VAL A 58 7.22 -1.26 -0.90
N SER A 59 7.26 -2.51 -0.42
CA SER A 59 7.92 -3.61 -1.15
C SER A 59 7.26 -3.93 -2.50
N ARG A 60 6.03 -3.47 -2.72
CA ARG A 60 5.25 -3.61 -3.95
C ARG A 60 5.30 -2.37 -4.83
N GLY A 61 6.15 -1.40 -4.50
CA GLY A 61 6.37 -0.18 -5.28
C GLY A 61 5.35 0.93 -5.02
N GLY A 62 4.61 0.84 -3.92
CA GLY A 62 3.54 1.76 -3.58
C GLY A 62 3.54 2.19 -2.11
N PHE A 63 2.38 2.62 -1.66
CA PHE A 63 2.07 3.00 -0.27
C PHE A 63 0.63 2.61 0.04
N LEU A 64 0.25 2.57 1.31
CA LEU A 64 -1.17 2.42 1.67
C LEU A 64 -1.97 3.60 1.11
N VAL A 65 -3.09 3.31 0.44
CA VAL A 65 -3.81 4.26 -0.41
C VAL A 65 -4.02 5.64 0.22
N HIS A 66 -3.75 6.68 -0.58
CA HIS A 66 -4.10 8.07 -0.30
C HIS A 66 -5.42 8.38 -1.02
N ILE A 67 -6.37 9.05 -0.36
CA ILE A 67 -7.67 9.37 -0.97
C ILE A 67 -7.84 10.89 -1.04
N ASP A 68 -7.61 11.44 -2.24
CA ASP A 68 -7.57 12.89 -2.48
C ASP A 68 -8.96 13.49 -2.76
N ASN A 69 -9.93 12.68 -3.17
CA ASN A 69 -11.24 13.19 -3.59
C ASN A 69 -12.36 12.13 -3.56
N LEU A 70 -13.60 12.60 -3.79
CA LEU A 70 -14.79 11.74 -3.79
C LEU A 70 -14.79 10.69 -4.90
N ALA A 71 -14.24 11.00 -6.08
CA ALA A 71 -14.21 10.04 -7.19
C ALA A 71 -13.29 8.86 -6.87
N GLU A 72 -12.13 9.14 -6.28
CA GLU A 72 -11.21 8.12 -5.76
C GLU A 72 -11.82 7.32 -4.62
N GLN A 73 -12.40 7.99 -3.61
CA GLN A 73 -13.11 7.32 -2.51
C GLN A 73 -14.16 6.33 -3.03
N THR A 74 -14.91 6.74 -4.05
CA THR A 74 -15.95 5.93 -4.69
C THR A 74 -15.34 4.74 -5.44
N ALA A 75 -14.27 4.96 -6.20
CA ALA A 75 -13.58 3.90 -6.94
C ALA A 75 -12.99 2.85 -6.00
N VAL A 76 -12.28 3.29 -4.95
CA VAL A 76 -11.70 2.43 -3.91
C VAL A 76 -12.79 1.62 -3.22
N TYR A 77 -13.87 2.25 -2.76
CA TYR A 77 -14.93 1.54 -2.04
C TYR A 77 -15.69 0.55 -2.95
N ASN A 78 -15.96 0.92 -4.20
CA ASN A 78 -16.56 0.00 -5.17
C ASN A 78 -15.66 -1.21 -5.45
N ALA A 79 -14.34 -1.02 -5.52
CA ALA A 79 -13.40 -2.12 -5.68
C ALA A 79 -13.38 -3.05 -4.46
N ILE A 80 -13.48 -2.51 -3.25
CA ILE A 80 -13.64 -3.32 -2.02
C ILE A 80 -14.88 -4.22 -2.14
N VAL A 81 -16.02 -3.66 -2.53
CA VAL A 81 -17.26 -4.43 -2.73
C VAL A 81 -17.08 -5.48 -3.82
N ALA A 82 -16.49 -5.12 -4.97
CA ALA A 82 -16.25 -6.01 -6.10
C ALA A 82 -15.26 -7.14 -5.79
N SER A 83 -14.35 -6.94 -4.83
CA SER A 83 -13.39 -7.96 -4.39
C SER A 83 -14.02 -9.12 -3.60
N GLY A 84 -15.29 -8.98 -3.20
CA GLY A 84 -16.07 -10.00 -2.48
C GLY A 84 -15.73 -10.12 -1.00
N ILE A 85 -15.07 -9.14 -0.40
CA ILE A 85 -14.79 -9.13 1.04
C ILE A 85 -16.12 -8.99 1.80
N SER A 86 -16.36 -9.90 2.75
CA SER A 86 -17.52 -9.80 3.64
C SER A 86 -17.41 -8.57 4.53
N SER A 87 -18.52 -7.85 4.72
CA SER A 87 -18.60 -6.71 5.65
C SER A 87 -18.37 -7.08 7.12
N SER A 88 -18.38 -8.38 7.44
CA SER A 88 -18.15 -8.91 8.78
C SER A 88 -16.92 -9.83 8.85
N TYR A 89 -15.96 -9.70 7.93
CA TYR A 89 -14.83 -10.65 7.84
C TYR A 89 -13.93 -10.68 9.09
N HIS A 90 -13.73 -9.52 9.72
CA HIS A 90 -12.84 -9.38 10.86
C HIS A 90 -13.22 -8.14 11.71
N PRO A 91 -14.27 -8.24 12.54
CA PRO A 91 -14.68 -7.15 13.41
C PRO A 91 -13.63 -6.79 14.46
N VAL A 92 -13.39 -5.50 14.69
CA VAL A 92 -12.51 -4.99 15.75
C VAL A 92 -13.31 -4.19 16.78
N SER A 93 -13.00 -4.36 18.06
CA SER A 93 -13.82 -3.84 19.16
C SER A 93 -13.65 -2.33 19.40
N ASP A 94 -12.44 -1.80 19.18
CA ASP A 94 -12.12 -0.38 19.28
C ASP A 94 -12.72 0.44 18.13
N GLY A 95 -12.95 -0.18 16.97
CA GLY A 95 -13.74 0.40 15.87
C GLY A 95 -15.24 0.14 15.97
N GLY A 96 -15.84 0.12 17.15
CA GLY A 96 -17.29 -0.04 17.31
C GLY A 96 -17.86 -1.39 16.85
N GLY A 97 -17.02 -2.43 16.74
CA GLY A 97 -17.43 -3.79 16.36
C GLY A 97 -17.64 -3.99 14.85
N ALA A 98 -17.16 -3.08 14.00
CA ALA A 98 -17.21 -3.22 12.55
C ALA A 98 -15.91 -3.80 11.96
N SER A 99 -15.94 -4.23 10.70
CA SER A 99 -14.74 -4.63 9.95
C SER A 99 -14.24 -3.47 9.09
N TYR A 100 -12.92 -3.36 8.97
CA TYR A 100 -12.26 -2.24 8.29
C TYR A 100 -11.18 -2.73 7.32
N ILE A 101 -10.72 -1.84 6.43
CA ILE A 101 -9.56 -2.05 5.56
C ILE A 101 -8.61 -0.88 5.72
N TRP A 102 -7.32 -1.15 5.99
CA TRP A 102 -6.32 -0.11 6.18
C TRP A 102 -6.15 0.80 4.96
N ILE A 103 -6.01 2.09 5.24
CA ILE A 103 -5.61 3.15 4.31
C ILE A 103 -4.37 3.89 4.85
N GLY A 104 -3.78 4.81 4.08
CA GLY A 104 -2.51 5.46 4.41
C GLY A 104 -2.58 6.56 5.48
N ALA A 105 -3.76 6.87 6.02
CA ALA A 105 -3.93 7.94 7.01
C ALA A 105 -3.54 7.49 8.43
N THR A 106 -2.75 8.32 9.12
CA THR A 106 -2.25 8.07 10.49
C THR A 106 -1.80 9.36 11.17
N ASP A 107 -1.95 9.45 12.49
CA ASP A 107 -1.42 10.51 13.35
C ASP A 107 -0.49 9.99 14.46
N LYS A 108 -0.08 8.71 14.39
CA LYS A 108 0.78 8.00 15.37
C LYS A 108 2.06 8.72 15.82
N ASN A 109 2.54 9.67 15.03
CA ASN A 109 3.75 10.43 15.33
C ASN A 109 3.45 11.69 16.16
N VAL A 110 2.29 12.30 15.94
CA VAL A 110 1.80 13.49 16.65
C VAL A 110 0.28 13.40 16.75
N GLU A 111 -0.22 12.99 17.92
CA GLU A 111 -1.65 12.85 18.22
C GLU A 111 -2.46 14.05 17.72
N GLY A 112 -3.53 13.75 16.99
CA GLY A 112 -4.40 14.75 16.40
C GLY A 112 -3.80 15.49 15.21
N THR A 113 -2.67 15.05 14.63
CA THR A 113 -2.13 15.57 13.36
C THR A 113 -2.11 14.47 12.31
N TRP A 114 -3.18 14.39 11.52
CA TRP A 114 -3.38 13.29 10.58
C TRP A 114 -2.66 13.53 9.26
N LEU A 115 -1.76 12.61 8.93
CA LEU A 115 -0.97 12.62 7.71
C LEU A 115 -1.40 11.47 6.80
N TRP A 116 -1.34 11.72 5.49
CA TRP A 116 -1.23 10.65 4.49
C TRP A 116 0.21 10.14 4.44
N ASP A 117 0.56 9.24 5.36
CA ASP A 117 1.89 8.63 5.55
C ASP A 117 1.83 7.12 5.22
N GLY A 118 1.33 6.76 4.02
CA GLY A 118 1.05 5.36 3.68
C GLY A 118 2.30 4.45 3.57
N ASN A 119 3.49 5.03 3.48
CA ASN A 119 4.80 4.36 3.44
C ASN A 119 5.54 4.38 4.78
N ASN A 120 4.95 4.99 5.83
CA ASN A 120 5.47 4.99 7.19
C ASN A 120 6.87 5.61 7.33
N ASP A 121 7.13 6.71 6.63
CA ASP A 121 8.37 7.48 6.73
C ASP A 121 8.21 8.79 7.51
N ASN A 122 7.01 9.02 8.07
CA ASN A 122 6.63 10.24 8.79
C ASN A 122 6.66 11.50 7.90
N ILE A 123 6.47 11.31 6.59
CA ILE A 123 6.34 12.37 5.61
C ILE A 123 5.00 12.17 4.90
N GLY A 124 4.17 13.21 4.90
CA GLY A 124 2.86 13.12 4.27
C GLY A 124 2.14 14.46 4.27
N THR A 125 1.08 14.53 3.48
CA THR A 125 0.18 15.69 3.49
C THR A 125 -0.61 15.68 4.80
N ASN A 126 -0.50 16.74 5.59
CA ASN A 126 -1.43 16.98 6.71
C ASN A 126 -2.80 17.38 6.14
N PHE A 127 -3.82 16.58 6.45
CA PHE A 127 -5.17 16.76 5.92
C PHE A 127 -6.23 17.04 7.00
N TRP A 128 -5.94 16.72 8.27
CA TRP A 128 -6.87 16.88 9.38
C TRP A 128 -6.15 17.09 10.71
N ASN A 129 -6.66 18.01 11.54
CA ASN A 129 -6.15 18.23 12.90
C ASN A 129 -7.25 18.09 13.96
N GLY A 130 -6.92 17.53 15.12
CA GLY A 130 -7.79 17.34 16.27
C GLY A 130 -8.69 16.11 16.16
N GLN A 131 -9.60 15.96 17.13
CA GLN A 131 -10.55 14.85 17.17
C GLN A 131 -11.95 15.32 16.78
N GLY A 132 -12.70 14.47 16.09
CA GLY A 132 -14.10 14.69 15.77
C GLY A 132 -14.99 14.80 17.01
N LEU A 133 -16.30 15.00 16.77
CA LEU A 133 -17.27 15.30 17.82
C LEU A 133 -17.54 14.16 18.82
N ALA A 134 -17.08 12.94 18.57
CA ALA A 134 -17.14 11.84 19.53
C ALA A 134 -15.99 11.91 20.55
N GLY A 135 -14.84 12.48 20.18
CA GLY A 135 -13.71 12.78 21.05
C GLY A 135 -13.77 14.21 21.60
N SER A 136 -12.68 14.97 21.46
CA SER A 136 -12.59 16.34 21.96
C SER A 136 -13.38 17.40 21.15
N GLY A 137 -13.87 17.07 19.94
CA GLY A 137 -14.62 18.00 19.09
C GLY A 137 -13.80 19.18 18.55
N THR A 138 -12.48 19.08 18.56
CA THR A 138 -11.53 20.09 18.06
C THR A 138 -11.17 19.91 16.58
N GLY A 139 -11.69 18.86 15.97
CA GLY A 139 -11.45 18.39 14.62
C GLY A 139 -11.69 19.44 13.55
N SER A 140 -10.71 19.61 12.66
CA SER A 140 -10.80 20.53 11.53
C SER A 140 -10.02 20.02 10.32
N VAL A 141 -10.60 20.23 9.14
CA VAL A 141 -9.95 19.96 7.86
C VAL A 141 -8.82 20.96 7.64
N VAL A 142 -7.67 20.49 7.18
CA VAL A 142 -6.57 21.36 6.74
C VAL A 142 -6.81 21.77 5.30
N GLY A 143 -6.92 23.09 5.05
CA GLY A 143 -7.11 23.63 3.70
C GLY A 143 -8.41 23.15 3.04
N SER A 144 -8.31 22.64 1.82
CA SER A 144 -9.43 22.08 1.06
C SER A 144 -9.28 20.57 0.85
N ASN A 145 -8.51 19.90 1.71
CA ASN A 145 -8.26 18.46 1.58
C ASN A 145 -9.56 17.66 1.73
N TYR A 146 -9.63 16.53 1.03
CA TYR A 146 -10.75 15.61 1.17
C TYR A 146 -10.64 14.85 2.50
N VAL A 147 -11.77 14.72 3.19
CA VAL A 147 -11.90 13.99 4.45
C VAL A 147 -13.13 13.13 4.37
N ASN A 148 -13.09 11.88 4.83
CA ASN A 148 -14.27 11.00 4.89
C ASN A 148 -14.43 10.27 6.23
N PHE A 149 -13.93 10.85 7.33
CA PHE A 149 -14.15 10.33 8.68
C PHE A 149 -15.64 10.16 9.02
N GLY A 150 -15.93 9.20 9.90
CA GLY A 150 -17.26 8.82 10.35
C GLY A 150 -18.14 10.02 10.69
N GLY A 151 -19.39 9.98 10.23
CA GLY A 151 -20.40 11.02 10.52
C GLY A 151 -20.42 12.17 9.52
N LYS A 152 -19.46 12.22 8.58
CA LYS A 152 -19.49 13.18 7.47
C LYS A 152 -20.80 13.14 6.69
N SER A 153 -21.29 11.94 6.36
CA SER A 153 -22.56 11.76 5.62
C SER A 153 -23.78 12.22 6.44
N LEU A 154 -23.62 12.36 7.75
CA LEU A 154 -24.64 12.87 8.68
C LEU A 154 -24.47 14.36 8.98
N SER A 155 -23.66 15.08 8.19
CA SER A 155 -23.35 16.51 8.34
C SER A 155 -22.63 16.89 9.65
N SER A 156 -22.07 15.91 10.36
CA SER A 156 -21.29 16.15 11.57
C SER A 156 -20.19 15.11 11.70
N ILE A 157 -18.94 15.49 11.45
CA ILE A 157 -17.80 14.58 11.56
C ILE A 157 -17.61 14.20 13.04
N LYS A 158 -17.76 12.91 13.33
CA LYS A 158 -17.69 12.31 14.67
C LYS A 158 -16.29 11.76 14.97
N GLU A 159 -15.66 11.15 13.97
CA GLU A 159 -14.31 10.60 14.03
C GLU A 159 -13.27 11.60 13.49
N PRO A 160 -11.97 11.45 13.80
CA PRO A 160 -11.38 10.47 14.71
C PRO A 160 -11.66 10.80 16.17
N ASP A 161 -11.86 9.82 17.05
CA ASP A 161 -12.20 10.05 18.46
C ASP A 161 -11.12 9.64 19.47
N ASP A 162 -10.05 8.99 19.01
CA ASP A 162 -8.93 8.50 19.80
C ASP A 162 -9.39 7.71 21.04
N TYR A 163 -10.28 6.75 20.84
CA TYR A 163 -10.85 5.92 21.89
C TYR A 163 -9.76 5.26 22.75
N LEU A 164 -9.78 5.58 24.05
CA LEU A 164 -8.79 5.15 25.05
C LEU A 164 -7.35 5.63 24.79
N SER A 165 -7.18 6.67 23.97
CA SER A 165 -5.86 7.24 23.64
C SER A 165 -4.90 6.24 23.00
N ASN A 166 -5.39 5.55 21.97
CA ASN A 166 -4.70 4.43 21.33
C ASN A 166 -5.20 4.16 19.89
N GLN A 167 -5.79 5.13 19.19
CA GLN A 167 -6.28 4.93 17.82
C GLN A 167 -5.57 5.83 16.82
N ASP A 168 -4.42 5.35 16.33
CA ASP A 168 -3.52 6.22 15.57
C ASP A 168 -3.48 5.96 14.06
N CYS A 169 -4.36 5.10 13.53
CA CYS A 169 -4.34 4.66 12.12
C CYS A 169 -5.77 4.53 11.58
N ALA A 170 -5.99 4.94 10.34
CA ALA A 170 -7.32 4.95 9.75
C ALA A 170 -7.62 3.71 8.90
N GLY A 171 -8.86 3.24 8.96
CA GLY A 171 -9.41 2.24 8.06
C GLY A 171 -10.75 2.66 7.45
N ILE A 172 -11.02 2.20 6.23
CA ILE A 172 -12.35 2.31 5.60
C ILE A 172 -13.26 1.24 6.20
N CYS A 173 -14.40 1.64 6.76
CA CYS A 173 -15.37 0.73 7.32
C CYS A 173 -16.17 -0.02 6.24
N LEU A 174 -16.47 -1.29 6.49
CA LEU A 174 -17.27 -2.13 5.58
C LEU A 174 -18.74 -2.28 6.01
N GLY A 175 -19.10 -1.71 7.15
CA GLY A 175 -20.44 -1.80 7.74
C GLY A 175 -20.82 -0.50 8.44
N THR A 176 -21.71 -0.58 9.42
CA THR A 176 -22.08 0.56 10.25
C THR A 176 -21.48 0.43 11.63
N TRP A 177 -21.12 1.56 12.24
CA TRP A 177 -20.73 1.66 13.64
C TRP A 177 -21.43 2.88 14.26
N PRO A 178 -21.37 3.10 15.58
CA PRO A 178 -22.12 4.17 16.23
C PRO A 178 -21.90 5.57 15.64
N TYR A 179 -20.74 5.81 15.03
CA TYR A 179 -20.31 7.14 14.58
C TYR A 179 -20.13 7.24 13.06
N GLY A 180 -20.48 6.21 12.29
CA GLY A 180 -20.35 6.25 10.84
C GLY A 180 -21.01 5.10 10.08
N ILE A 181 -20.92 5.19 8.77
CA ILE A 181 -21.49 4.24 7.83
C ILE A 181 -20.44 3.65 6.89
N ALA A 182 -20.80 2.58 6.19
CA ALA A 182 -19.88 1.86 5.33
C ALA A 182 -19.28 2.80 4.25
N GLY A 183 -17.96 2.73 4.07
CA GLY A 183 -17.19 3.62 3.20
C GLY A 183 -16.59 4.84 3.90
N GLU A 184 -17.07 5.22 5.09
CA GLU A 184 -16.43 6.25 5.91
C GLU A 184 -15.21 5.69 6.65
N TRP A 185 -14.33 6.59 7.07
CA TRP A 185 -13.09 6.27 7.77
C TRP A 185 -13.30 6.28 9.27
N ASN A 186 -12.58 5.42 9.96
CA ASN A 186 -12.46 5.46 11.41
C ASN A 186 -10.99 5.32 11.80
N ASP A 187 -10.57 6.00 12.86
CA ASP A 187 -9.33 5.72 13.56
C ASP A 187 -9.48 4.46 14.42
N ILE A 188 -8.46 3.64 14.44
CA ILE A 188 -8.41 2.38 15.19
C ILE A 188 -6.97 2.06 15.56
N ALA A 189 -6.77 1.20 16.56
CA ALA A 189 -5.45 0.88 17.05
C ALA A 189 -4.58 0.28 15.94
N ALA A 190 -3.39 0.84 15.74
CA ALA A 190 -2.43 0.42 14.71
C ALA A 190 -2.01 -1.07 14.83
N THR A 191 -2.20 -1.65 16.02
CA THR A 191 -1.93 -3.05 16.36
C THR A 191 -3.00 -4.02 15.86
N ASN A 192 -4.19 -3.55 15.48
CA ASN A 192 -5.19 -4.38 14.84
C ASN A 192 -4.65 -4.99 13.55
N THR A 193 -5.07 -6.20 13.21
CA THR A 193 -4.70 -6.81 11.93
C THR A 193 -5.86 -6.74 10.96
N LEU A 194 -5.69 -6.08 9.82
CA LEU A 194 -6.75 -5.92 8.82
C LEU A 194 -6.21 -6.23 7.42
N TYR A 195 -7.14 -6.39 6.47
CA TYR A 195 -6.83 -6.24 5.06
C TYR A 195 -6.47 -4.79 4.74
N TYR A 196 -5.84 -4.54 3.60
CA TYR A 196 -5.29 -3.23 3.28
C TYR A 196 -5.29 -2.96 1.78
N ILE A 197 -5.25 -1.68 1.40
CA ILE A 197 -5.22 -1.23 0.01
C ILE A 197 -3.90 -0.54 -0.28
N ILE A 198 -3.23 -0.98 -1.33
CA ILE A 198 -2.00 -0.40 -1.84
C ILE A 198 -2.35 0.44 -3.07
N GLU A 199 -1.74 1.60 -3.18
CA GLU A 199 -1.73 2.45 -4.37
C GLU A 199 -0.29 2.54 -4.92
N TYR A 200 -0.14 2.47 -6.23
CA TYR A 200 1.16 2.62 -6.90
C TYR A 200 1.02 3.17 -8.32
N PRO A 201 2.04 3.88 -8.82
CA PRO A 201 1.99 4.49 -10.15
C PRO A 201 1.87 3.43 -11.26
N ILE A 202 1.23 3.79 -12.38
CA ILE A 202 1.34 3.01 -13.62
C ILE A 202 2.76 3.18 -14.16
N THR A 203 3.61 2.18 -13.95
CA THR A 203 4.88 2.09 -14.67
C THR A 203 4.60 1.61 -16.09
N THR A 204 4.46 2.53 -17.04
CA THR A 204 4.63 2.18 -18.47
C THR A 204 6.11 1.99 -18.73
N SER A 205 6.65 0.83 -18.34
CA SER A 205 7.89 0.37 -18.94
C SER A 205 7.58 0.06 -20.41
N ILE A 206 7.80 1.04 -21.28
CA ILE A 206 8.05 0.74 -22.69
C ILE A 206 9.33 -0.08 -22.64
N ASN A 207 9.20 -1.41 -22.66
CA ASN A 207 10.29 -2.24 -23.16
C ASN A 207 10.38 -1.91 -24.64
N GLU A 208 10.98 -0.77 -24.97
CA GLU A 208 11.62 -0.64 -26.26
C GLU A 208 12.62 -1.80 -26.26
N PRO A 209 12.45 -2.84 -27.09
CA PRO A 209 13.58 -3.70 -27.35
C PRO A 209 14.67 -2.73 -27.80
N SER A 210 15.78 -2.67 -27.07
CA SER A 210 16.98 -2.04 -27.58
C SER A 210 17.33 -2.81 -28.85
N SER A 211 16.76 -2.38 -29.98
CA SER A 211 17.26 -2.77 -31.27
C SER A 211 18.65 -2.15 -31.28
N ASN A 212 19.65 -2.99 -31.03
CA ASN A 212 21.00 -2.67 -31.44
C ASN A 212 20.90 -2.50 -32.95
N LEU A 213 20.66 -1.27 -33.39
CA LEU A 213 20.83 -0.85 -34.77
C LEU A 213 22.34 -0.99 -35.04
N GLU A 214 22.76 -2.20 -35.38
CA GLU A 214 24.03 -2.41 -36.05
C GLU A 214 23.93 -1.78 -37.43
N ILE A 215 24.32 -0.51 -37.52
CA ILE A 215 24.50 0.17 -38.80
C ILE A 215 25.77 -0.37 -39.45
N ASN A 216 25.62 -1.41 -40.25
CA ASN A 216 26.68 -1.94 -41.10
C ASN A 216 26.69 -1.20 -42.44
N ALA A 217 27.45 -0.10 -42.54
CA ALA A 217 27.66 0.61 -43.80
C ALA A 217 28.78 -0.05 -44.62
N TYR A 218 28.42 -0.71 -45.73
CA TYR A 218 29.40 -1.28 -46.68
C TYR A 218 29.09 -0.93 -48.14
N PRO A 219 30.13 -0.63 -48.96
CA PRO A 219 31.50 -0.36 -48.54
C PRO A 219 31.57 0.97 -47.78
N ASN A 220 32.25 1.01 -46.63
CA ASN A 220 32.47 2.25 -45.90
C ASN A 220 33.50 3.10 -46.66
N PRO A 221 33.12 4.24 -47.26
CA PRO A 221 34.03 5.04 -48.07
C PRO A 221 34.83 6.06 -47.24
N VAL A 222 34.63 6.14 -45.93
CA VAL A 222 35.22 7.19 -45.07
C VAL A 222 36.14 6.62 -43.99
N THR A 223 37.30 7.26 -43.81
CA THR A 223 38.35 6.83 -42.86
C THR A 223 38.29 7.52 -41.50
N SER A 224 37.34 8.46 -41.26
CA SER A 224 37.39 9.30 -40.06
C SER A 224 36.04 9.66 -39.44
N GLN A 225 35.03 10.06 -40.22
CA GLN A 225 33.72 10.38 -39.64
C GLN A 225 32.59 10.15 -40.65
N LEU A 226 31.53 9.49 -40.21
CA LEU A 226 30.25 9.38 -40.89
C LEU A 226 29.22 10.15 -40.05
N THR A 227 28.58 11.16 -40.63
CA THR A 227 27.47 11.87 -39.99
C THR A 227 26.18 11.40 -40.66
N ILE A 228 25.23 10.93 -39.86
CA ILE A 228 23.87 10.61 -40.31
C ILE A 228 22.97 11.65 -39.67
N GLU A 229 22.46 12.58 -40.47
CA GLU A 229 21.46 13.55 -40.02
C GLU A 229 20.07 12.93 -40.19
N GLY A 230 19.24 13.09 -39.16
CA GLY A 230 17.82 12.73 -39.16
C GLY A 230 16.95 13.97 -39.15
#